data_AF-A0A0M9WAK1-F1
#
_entry.id   AF-A0A0M9WAK1-F1
#
_cell.length_a   1.000
_cell.length_b   1.000
_cell.length_c   1.000
_cell.angle_alpha   90.00
_cell.angle_beta   90.00
_cell.angle_gamma   90.00
#
_symmetry.space_group_name_H-M   'P 1'
#
loop_
_entity.id
_entity.type
_entity.pdbx_description
1 polymer ?
#
loop_
_entity_poly.entity_id
_entity_poly.type
_entity_poly.pdbx_seq_one_letter_code
_entity_poly.pdbx_strand_id
1 'polypeptide(L)'
;MSLPIARDASNPSLRQCFLALGVVASKDWKFIEPPDFNIAQLRVPTGPSLQASIRPSAFRNQIGTKEEMPDMLGSSSILYGADDGLATTFVNCKRIIQQSSVKAIYEVTWDGKPAIAKCWSPSGVERFADEARTYENIHAQRPAGFEFFPSLLSIGKICCSSIFPRGYIIVMTKVDGERLDKQWNQLSGSVKEHIRLEIYKAIKVLRRASTIVIDSGMHNVLYDRETNAVTMVHFELMQACEEDTMSPDEPEMFSIFGHYPWSVQVRHEGG
;
A
#
# COMPACT_ATOMS: atom_id res chain seq x y z
N MET A 1 -23.49 -24.23 14.24
CA MET A 1 -22.06 -24.29 13.87
C MET A 1 -21.35 -25.21 14.83
N SER A 2 -20.69 -26.27 14.34
CA SER A 2 -19.87 -27.16 15.17
C SER A 2 -18.65 -26.41 15.69
N LEU A 3 -18.29 -26.61 16.97
CA LEU A 3 -17.06 -26.04 17.53
C LEU A 3 -15.84 -26.62 16.78
N PRO A 4 -14.84 -25.81 16.42
CA PRO A 4 -13.66 -26.25 15.67
C PRO A 4 -12.82 -27.29 16.44
N ILE A 5 -13.00 -27.34 17.76
CA ILE A 5 -12.44 -28.34 18.67
C ILE A 5 -13.61 -28.83 19.55
N ALA A 6 -13.80 -30.14 19.64
CA ALA A 6 -14.79 -30.73 20.55
C ALA A 6 -14.36 -30.46 22.01
N ARG A 7 -15.33 -30.25 22.90
CA ARG A 7 -15.08 -29.78 24.27
C ARG A 7 -14.23 -30.74 25.11
N ASP A 8 -14.17 -31.99 24.70
CA ASP A 8 -13.47 -33.14 25.29
C ASP A 8 -12.24 -33.58 24.47
N ALA A 9 -11.87 -32.84 23.42
CA ALA A 9 -10.71 -33.18 22.59
C ALA A 9 -9.40 -32.93 23.34
N SER A 10 -8.69 -34.01 23.68
CA SER A 10 -7.39 -33.95 24.35
C SER A 10 -6.20 -33.71 23.41
N ASN A 11 -6.40 -33.81 22.09
CA ASN A 11 -5.32 -33.74 21.09
C ASN A 11 -5.81 -33.13 19.77
N PRO A 12 -6.11 -31.82 19.71
CA PRO A 12 -6.49 -31.17 18.46
C PRO A 12 -5.33 -31.19 17.46
N SER A 13 -5.65 -31.39 16.18
CA SER A 13 -4.68 -31.25 15.09
C SER A 13 -4.27 -29.78 14.91
N LEU A 14 -3.08 -29.53 14.33
CA LEU A 14 -2.63 -28.17 13.99
C LEU A 14 -3.68 -27.42 13.16
N ARG A 15 -4.33 -28.08 12.20
CA ARG A 15 -5.42 -27.49 11.41
C ARG A 15 -6.61 -27.08 12.27
N GLN A 16 -6.97 -27.88 13.27
CA GLN A 16 -8.04 -27.55 14.22
C GLN A 16 -7.63 -26.42 15.16
N CYS A 17 -6.36 -26.36 15.59
CA CYS A 17 -5.82 -25.23 16.36
C CYS A 17 -5.85 -23.93 15.54
N PHE A 18 -5.40 -23.95 14.29
CA PHE A 18 -5.44 -22.79 13.40
C PHE A 18 -6.87 -22.34 13.12
N LEU A 19 -7.80 -23.27 12.88
CA LEU A 19 -9.22 -22.95 12.71
C LEU A 19 -9.84 -22.40 13.99
N ALA A 20 -9.51 -22.95 15.15
CA ALA A 20 -9.98 -22.42 16.44
C ALA A 20 -9.44 -21.01 16.70
N LEU A 21 -8.16 -20.77 16.42
CA LEU A 21 -7.53 -19.46 16.54
C LEU A 21 -8.17 -18.44 15.58
N GLY A 22 -8.42 -18.83 14.33
CA GLY A 22 -9.14 -17.99 13.36
C GLY A 22 -10.58 -17.70 13.79
N VAL A 23 -11.31 -18.68 14.34
CA VAL A 23 -12.67 -18.49 14.86
C VAL A 23 -12.68 -17.57 16.08
N VAL A 24 -11.72 -17.70 17.00
CA VAL A 24 -11.58 -16.83 18.18
C VAL A 24 -11.24 -15.41 17.74
N ALA A 25 -10.22 -15.23 16.90
CA ALA A 25 -9.81 -13.92 16.39
C ALA A 25 -10.92 -13.24 15.56
N SER A 26 -11.78 -14.00 14.88
CA SER A 26 -12.91 -13.45 14.11
C SER A 26 -14.06 -12.92 14.99
N LYS A 27 -14.17 -13.39 16.24
CA LYS A 27 -15.25 -13.03 17.17
C LYS A 27 -14.83 -11.99 18.19
N ASP A 28 -13.55 -11.99 18.57
CA ASP A 28 -12.99 -11.04 19.50
C ASP A 28 -11.60 -10.62 19.02
N TRP A 29 -11.54 -9.44 18.41
CA TRP A 29 -10.28 -8.83 17.96
C TRP A 29 -9.52 -8.18 19.12
N LYS A 30 -10.14 -8.05 20.30
CA LYS A 30 -9.54 -7.50 21.52
C LYS A 30 -9.18 -8.63 22.48
N PHE A 31 -8.29 -9.52 22.05
CA PHE A 31 -7.68 -10.44 23.00
C PHE A 31 -6.80 -9.63 23.97
N ILE A 32 -7.23 -9.55 25.23
CA ILE A 32 -6.46 -8.98 26.33
C ILE A 32 -5.79 -10.15 27.04
N GLU A 33 -4.46 -10.17 27.00
CA GLU A 33 -3.69 -11.14 27.77
C GLU A 33 -4.03 -11.00 29.26
N PRO A 34 -4.38 -12.10 29.95
CA PRO A 34 -4.65 -12.03 31.37
C PRO A 34 -3.37 -11.64 32.13
N PRO A 35 -3.47 -10.94 33.27
CA PRO A 35 -2.31 -10.33 33.94
C PRO A 35 -1.27 -11.34 34.47
N ASP A 36 -1.63 -12.62 34.54
CA ASP A 36 -0.78 -13.76 34.89
C ASP A 36 -0.18 -14.47 33.66
N PHE A 37 -0.45 -13.97 32.45
CA PHE A 37 0.09 -14.54 31.22
C PHE A 37 1.61 -14.35 31.15
N ASN A 38 2.32 -15.48 31.04
CA ASN A 38 3.76 -15.48 30.94
C ASN A 38 4.20 -15.86 29.53
N ILE A 39 4.72 -14.89 28.77
CA ILE A 39 5.29 -15.06 27.43
C ILE A 39 6.35 -16.19 27.37
N ALA A 40 7.05 -16.48 28.46
CA ALA A 40 8.02 -17.57 28.51
C ALA A 40 7.37 -18.96 28.34
N GLN A 41 6.06 -19.11 28.57
CA GLN A 41 5.31 -20.35 28.30
C GLN A 41 5.08 -20.60 26.80
N LEU A 42 5.10 -19.55 25.96
CA LEU A 42 5.02 -19.69 24.51
C LEU A 42 6.38 -20.08 23.89
N ARG A 43 7.48 -19.85 24.62
CA ARG A 43 8.78 -20.37 24.24
C ARG A 43 8.79 -21.83 24.61
N VAL A 44 8.59 -22.71 23.62
CA VAL A 44 8.81 -24.14 23.79
C VAL A 44 10.16 -24.32 24.48
N PRO A 45 10.22 -24.89 25.69
CA PRO A 45 11.48 -25.32 26.26
C PRO A 45 12.03 -26.34 25.28
N THR A 46 13.22 -26.12 24.74
CA THR A 46 14.00 -27.10 23.95
C THR A 46 14.45 -28.28 24.82
N GLY A 47 13.62 -28.69 25.79
CA GLY A 47 13.83 -29.84 26.64
C GLY A 47 13.46 -31.13 25.90
N PRO A 48 14.18 -32.23 26.16
CA PRO A 48 14.07 -33.50 25.43
C PRO A 48 12.71 -34.21 25.54
N SER A 49 11.76 -33.69 26.33
CA SER A 49 10.47 -34.31 26.64
C SER A 49 9.23 -33.54 26.14
N LEU A 50 9.41 -32.39 25.48
CA LEU A 50 8.30 -31.62 24.87
C LEU A 50 8.38 -31.71 23.35
N GLN A 51 8.21 -32.91 22.83
CA GLN A 51 8.25 -33.17 21.39
C GLN A 51 6.88 -32.85 20.77
N ALA A 52 6.86 -32.05 19.70
CA ALA A 52 5.68 -31.91 18.85
C ALA A 52 5.21 -33.29 18.35
N SER A 53 3.89 -33.45 18.20
CA SER A 53 3.18 -34.69 17.80
C SER A 53 4.05 -35.72 17.06
N ILE A 54 4.16 -36.93 17.63
CA ILE A 54 4.94 -38.04 17.07
C ILE A 54 4.29 -38.69 15.83
N ARG A 55 3.12 -38.21 15.37
CA ARG A 55 2.44 -38.80 14.21
C ARG A 55 3.31 -38.69 12.95
N PRO A 56 3.35 -39.73 12.11
CA PRO A 56 3.91 -39.62 10.76
C PRO A 56 3.12 -38.55 10.01
N SER A 57 3.75 -37.43 9.66
CA SER A 57 3.22 -36.50 8.67
C SER A 57 4.09 -36.65 7.43
N ALA A 58 3.45 -36.68 6.25
CA ALA A 58 4.14 -36.87 4.97
C ALA A 58 5.20 -35.78 4.69
N PHE A 59 5.18 -34.68 5.44
CA PHE A 59 6.03 -33.51 5.27
C PHE A 59 7.00 -33.27 6.43
N ARG A 60 7.08 -34.17 7.43
CA ARG A 60 7.90 -33.98 8.65
C ARG A 60 9.40 -33.82 8.37
N ASN A 61 9.87 -34.38 7.26
CA ASN A 61 11.27 -34.38 6.85
C ASN A 61 11.53 -33.61 5.56
N GLN A 62 10.54 -32.87 5.03
CA GLN A 62 10.79 -31.90 3.96
C GLN A 62 11.19 -30.56 4.58
N ILE A 63 12.31 -30.58 5.32
CA ILE A 63 13.11 -29.36 5.42
C ILE A 63 13.74 -29.23 4.05
N GLY A 64 13.05 -28.53 3.15
CA GLY A 64 13.65 -28.10 1.90
C GLY A 64 15.02 -27.51 2.23
N THR A 65 16.05 -28.00 1.56
CA THR A 65 17.36 -27.36 1.56
C THR A 65 17.15 -25.87 1.44
N LYS A 66 17.82 -25.12 2.32
CA LYS A 66 17.76 -23.67 2.48
C LYS A 66 18.24 -23.00 1.18
N GLU A 67 17.47 -23.12 0.11
CA GLU A 67 17.44 -22.12 -0.94
C GLU A 67 17.06 -20.82 -0.22
N GLU A 68 17.78 -19.76 -0.50
CA GLU A 68 17.53 -18.42 0.01
C GLU A 68 16.14 -17.98 -0.48
N MET A 69 15.09 -18.45 0.19
CA MET A 69 13.73 -17.99 -0.02
C MET A 69 13.75 -16.51 0.33
N PRO A 70 13.52 -15.61 -0.63
CA PRO A 70 13.36 -14.21 -0.32
C PRO A 70 12.12 -14.13 0.57
N ASP A 71 12.28 -13.57 1.76
CA ASP A 71 11.19 -13.17 2.64
C ASP A 71 10.30 -14.32 3.17
N MET A 72 10.78 -15.03 4.22
CA MET A 72 9.90 -15.90 5.02
C MET A 72 8.74 -15.09 5.62
N LEU A 73 7.55 -15.70 5.63
CA LEU A 73 6.37 -15.16 6.30
C LEU A 73 6.64 -15.01 7.81
N GLY A 74 6.33 -13.84 8.36
CA GLY A 74 6.61 -13.46 9.73
C GLY A 74 5.49 -12.63 10.35
N SER A 75 5.72 -12.14 11.57
CA SER A 75 4.73 -11.36 12.33
C SER A 75 4.40 -9.99 11.73
N SER A 76 5.22 -9.52 10.78
CA SER A 76 5.00 -8.28 10.03
C SER A 76 4.44 -8.53 8.63
N SER A 77 4.04 -9.76 8.29
CA SER A 77 3.46 -10.06 6.99
C SER A 77 2.01 -9.62 6.89
N ILE A 78 1.62 -9.15 5.70
CA ILE A 78 0.24 -8.92 5.31
C ILE A 78 -0.11 -9.98 4.27
N LEU A 79 -1.07 -10.84 4.59
CA LEU A 79 -1.60 -11.84 3.68
C LEU A 79 -2.85 -11.31 3.01
N TYR A 80 -2.91 -11.41 1.69
CA TYR A 80 -4.02 -10.88 0.92
C TYR A 80 -4.24 -11.68 -0.37
N GLY A 81 -5.40 -11.49 -0.98
CA GLY A 81 -5.78 -12.20 -2.18
C GLY A 81 -7.01 -11.60 -2.83
N ALA A 82 -7.69 -12.42 -3.63
CA ALA A 82 -8.90 -12.02 -4.30
C ALA A 82 -10.12 -12.05 -3.36
N ASP A 83 -11.31 -11.96 -3.95
CA ASP A 83 -12.58 -11.85 -3.23
C ASP A 83 -13.06 -13.15 -2.56
N ASP A 84 -12.37 -14.26 -2.79
CA ASP A 84 -12.69 -15.58 -2.25
C ASP A 84 -12.24 -15.78 -0.79
N GLY A 85 -11.53 -14.79 -0.22
CA GLY A 85 -11.00 -14.85 1.14
C GLY A 85 -9.81 -15.81 1.29
N LEU A 86 -9.24 -16.29 0.17
CA LEU A 86 -8.01 -17.06 0.16
C LEU A 86 -6.84 -16.12 -0.09
N ALA A 87 -5.87 -16.12 0.82
CA ALA A 87 -4.62 -15.42 0.59
C ALA A 87 -3.83 -16.14 -0.52
N THR A 88 -3.62 -15.44 -1.63
CA THR A 88 -2.82 -15.93 -2.76
C THR A 88 -1.41 -15.35 -2.75
N THR A 89 -1.19 -14.29 -1.99
CA THR A 89 0.08 -13.58 -1.90
C THR A 89 0.28 -12.96 -0.51
N PHE A 90 1.49 -12.52 -0.23
CA PHE A 90 1.84 -11.79 0.98
C PHE A 90 2.94 -10.77 0.73
N VAL A 91 3.02 -9.76 1.59
CA VAL A 91 4.16 -8.83 1.65
C VAL A 91 4.67 -8.73 3.08
N ASN A 92 5.99 -8.58 3.23
CA ASN A 92 6.63 -8.34 4.51
C ASN A 92 6.78 -6.83 4.77
N CYS A 93 6.19 -6.34 5.85
CA CYS A 93 6.34 -4.96 6.26
C CYS A 93 7.72 -4.74 6.90
N LYS A 94 8.50 -3.83 6.29
CA LYS A 94 9.79 -3.38 6.83
C LYS A 94 9.62 -2.23 7.81
N ARG A 95 8.79 -1.25 7.46
CA ARG A 95 8.58 -0.04 8.27
C ARG A 95 7.21 0.57 8.03
N ILE A 96 6.60 1.11 9.08
CA ILE A 96 5.38 1.92 8.98
C ILE A 96 5.78 3.36 8.63
N ILE A 97 5.22 3.89 7.55
CA ILE A 97 5.40 5.28 7.13
C ILE A 97 4.31 6.17 7.72
N GLN A 98 3.07 5.68 7.71
CA GLN A 98 1.91 6.39 8.23
C GLN A 98 0.90 5.40 8.78
N GLN A 99 0.22 5.75 9.87
CA GLN A 99 -0.85 4.93 10.43
C GLN A 99 -1.97 5.82 10.98
N SER A 100 -3.20 5.40 10.73
CA SER A 100 -4.45 5.96 11.25
C SER A 100 -5.43 4.81 11.51
N SER A 101 -6.62 5.12 12.02
CA SER A 101 -7.69 4.12 12.22
C SER A 101 -8.25 3.55 10.92
N VAL A 102 -8.11 4.26 9.80
CA VAL A 102 -8.71 3.88 8.51
C VAL A 102 -7.68 3.48 7.47
N LYS A 103 -6.44 3.94 7.60
CA LYS A 103 -5.36 3.74 6.64
C LYS A 103 -4.00 3.55 7.29
N ALA A 104 -3.19 2.65 6.73
CA ALA A 104 -1.78 2.46 7.06
C ALA A 104 -0.96 2.38 5.78
N ILE A 105 0.24 2.96 5.80
CA ILE A 105 1.20 2.92 4.69
C ILE A 105 2.48 2.30 5.21
N TYR A 106 2.96 1.28 4.50
CA TYR A 106 4.18 0.56 4.83
C TYR A 106 5.19 0.65 3.69
N GLU A 107 6.45 0.66 4.08
CA GLU A 107 7.54 0.25 3.24
C GLU A 107 7.64 -1.29 3.26
N VAL A 108 7.62 -1.91 2.08
CA VAL A 108 7.65 -3.36 1.89
C VAL A 108 8.70 -3.73 0.84
N THR A 109 8.97 -5.03 0.69
CA THR A 109 9.69 -5.57 -0.46
C THR A 109 8.70 -6.22 -1.43
N TRP A 110 8.87 -6.00 -2.72
CA TRP A 110 8.15 -6.71 -3.79
C TRP A 110 9.17 -7.20 -4.82
N ASP A 111 9.23 -8.51 -5.07
CA ASP A 111 10.20 -9.13 -5.99
C ASP A 111 11.66 -8.65 -5.77
N GLY A 112 12.06 -8.57 -4.50
CA GLY A 112 13.40 -8.10 -4.08
C GLY A 112 13.61 -6.58 -4.17
N LYS A 113 12.65 -5.79 -4.66
CA LYS A 113 12.74 -4.34 -4.79
C LYS A 113 11.93 -3.60 -3.72
N PRO A 114 12.33 -2.37 -3.33
CA PRO A 114 11.54 -1.53 -2.44
C PRO A 114 10.18 -1.17 -3.06
N ALA A 115 9.12 -1.31 -2.26
CA ALA A 115 7.75 -1.00 -2.65
C ALA A 115 6.99 -0.33 -1.48
N ILE A 116 5.82 0.21 -1.80
CA ILE A 116 4.90 0.80 -0.83
C ILE A 116 3.62 -0.02 -0.80
N ALA A 117 3.21 -0.46 0.38
CA ALA A 117 1.90 -1.05 0.61
C ALA A 117 1.00 -0.04 1.31
N LYS A 118 -0.09 0.35 0.65
CA LYS A 118 -1.18 1.12 1.25
C LYS A 118 -2.29 0.17 1.64
N CYS A 119 -2.70 0.23 2.90
CA CYS A 119 -3.71 -0.63 3.47
C CYS A 119 -4.86 0.23 4.01
N TRP A 120 -6.08 -0.19 3.75
CA TRP A 120 -7.29 0.43 4.26
C TRP A 120 -8.07 -0.56 5.11
N SER A 121 -8.67 -0.06 6.19
CA SER A 121 -9.68 -0.80 6.94
C SER A 121 -10.95 -0.95 6.09
N PRO A 122 -11.93 -1.79 6.50
CA PRO A 122 -13.17 -1.96 5.76
C PRO A 122 -13.96 -0.67 5.55
N SER A 123 -13.83 0.31 6.45
CA SER A 123 -14.50 1.61 6.33
C SER A 123 -13.86 2.53 5.28
N GLY A 124 -12.66 2.20 4.78
CA GLY A 124 -11.95 2.96 3.75
C GLY A 124 -12.17 2.45 2.32
N VAL A 125 -13.17 1.58 2.09
CA VAL A 125 -13.38 0.91 0.79
C VAL A 125 -13.54 1.87 -0.39
N GLU A 126 -14.23 3.00 -0.20
CA GLU A 126 -14.45 3.98 -1.27
C GLU A 126 -13.12 4.59 -1.73
N ARG A 127 -12.29 5.04 -0.78
CA ARG A 127 -10.96 5.60 -1.07
C ARG A 127 -10.03 4.59 -1.73
N PHE A 128 -10.08 3.34 -1.27
CA PHE A 128 -9.37 2.24 -1.92
C PHE A 128 -9.84 2.04 -3.36
N ALA A 129 -11.16 2.01 -3.60
CA ALA A 129 -11.75 1.76 -4.90
C ALA A 129 -11.42 2.89 -5.90
N ASP A 130 -11.43 4.14 -5.44
CA ASP A 130 -11.06 5.30 -6.27
C ASP A 130 -9.58 5.27 -6.65
N GLU A 131 -8.69 4.99 -5.69
CA GLU A 131 -7.25 4.90 -5.97
C GLU A 131 -6.94 3.70 -6.90
N ALA A 132 -7.54 2.54 -6.63
CA ALA A 132 -7.42 1.34 -7.46
C ALA A 132 -7.82 1.59 -8.92
N ARG A 133 -9.04 2.11 -9.12
CA ARG A 133 -9.60 2.38 -10.44
C ARG A 133 -8.74 3.39 -11.21
N THR A 134 -8.21 4.39 -10.52
CA THR A 134 -7.34 5.39 -11.14
C THR A 134 -6.07 4.76 -11.69
N TYR A 135 -5.38 3.92 -10.90
CA TYR A 135 -4.19 3.23 -11.38
C TYR A 135 -4.48 2.21 -12.48
N GLU A 136 -5.62 1.51 -12.43
CA GLU A 136 -6.06 0.62 -13.50
C GLU A 136 -6.32 1.40 -14.81
N ASN A 137 -6.98 2.55 -14.73
CA ASN A 137 -7.25 3.40 -15.87
C ASN A 137 -5.96 3.99 -16.45
N ILE A 138 -5.03 4.47 -15.62
CA ILE A 138 -3.70 4.92 -16.07
C ILE A 138 -2.97 3.76 -16.77
N HIS A 139 -3.05 2.55 -16.21
CA HIS A 139 -2.45 1.36 -16.81
C HIS A 139 -3.04 0.97 -18.15
N ALA A 140 -4.32 1.18 -18.38
CA ALA A 140 -4.94 0.95 -19.69
C ALA A 140 -4.38 1.87 -20.80
N GLN A 141 -3.68 2.96 -20.46
CA GLN A 141 -3.19 3.97 -21.41
C GLN A 141 -1.71 3.82 -21.81
N ARG A 142 -1.08 2.67 -21.51
CA ARG A 142 0.31 2.38 -21.92
C ARG A 142 0.50 2.59 -23.44
N PRO A 143 1.65 3.13 -23.88
CA PRO A 143 2.85 3.45 -23.10
C PRO A 143 2.90 4.88 -22.54
N ALA A 144 1.94 5.76 -22.85
CA ALA A 144 2.02 7.16 -22.45
C ALA A 144 1.75 7.36 -20.95
N GLY A 145 2.57 8.18 -20.27
CA GLY A 145 2.24 8.70 -18.93
C GLY A 145 2.72 7.91 -17.72
N PHE A 146 3.61 6.94 -17.90
CA PHE A 146 4.10 6.06 -16.82
C PHE A 146 5.22 6.65 -15.94
N GLU A 147 5.85 7.74 -16.36
CA GLU A 147 6.98 8.33 -15.65
C GLU A 147 6.55 9.23 -14.48
N PHE A 148 5.29 9.65 -14.46
CA PHE A 148 4.77 10.64 -13.51
C PHE A 148 4.08 10.02 -12.28
N PHE A 149 3.86 8.71 -12.29
CA PHE A 149 3.08 8.00 -11.28
C PHE A 149 3.79 6.74 -10.82
N PRO A 150 3.63 6.33 -9.55
CA PRO A 150 4.03 5.00 -9.12
C PRO A 150 3.35 3.92 -9.96
N SER A 151 4.05 2.83 -10.26
CA SER A 151 3.43 1.70 -10.94
C SER A 151 2.68 0.83 -9.94
N LEU A 152 1.44 0.48 -10.28
CA LEU A 152 0.66 -0.54 -9.57
C LEU A 152 1.33 -1.91 -9.75
N LEU A 153 1.62 -2.58 -8.64
CA LEU A 153 2.25 -3.91 -8.62
C LEU A 153 1.25 -5.00 -8.26
N SER A 154 0.39 -4.75 -7.27
CA SER A 154 -0.58 -5.71 -6.80
C SER A 154 -1.74 -5.03 -6.07
N ILE A 155 -2.91 -5.66 -6.09
CA ILE A 155 -4.12 -5.21 -5.41
C ILE A 155 -4.85 -6.41 -4.82
N GLY A 156 -5.52 -6.23 -3.68
CA GLY A 156 -6.40 -7.27 -3.16
C GLY A 156 -7.04 -6.96 -1.83
N LYS A 157 -7.70 -7.98 -1.27
CA LYS A 157 -8.35 -7.95 0.04
C LYS A 157 -7.45 -8.58 1.09
N ILE A 158 -7.27 -7.86 2.20
CA ILE A 158 -6.49 -8.34 3.34
C ILE A 158 -7.24 -9.49 4.00
N CYS A 159 -6.58 -10.64 4.05
CA CYS A 159 -7.05 -11.84 4.74
C CYS A 159 -6.49 -11.91 6.16
N CYS A 160 -5.27 -11.40 6.37
CA CYS A 160 -4.63 -11.34 7.67
C CYS A 160 -3.56 -10.24 7.70
N SER A 161 -3.61 -9.38 8.71
CA SER A 161 -2.52 -8.46 9.06
C SER A 161 -2.60 -8.06 10.53
N SER A 162 -1.53 -7.49 11.05
CA SER A 162 -1.45 -7.04 12.45
C SER A 162 -2.25 -5.76 12.75
N ILE A 163 -2.42 -4.86 11.78
CA ILE A 163 -3.12 -3.58 11.98
C ILE A 163 -4.57 -3.67 11.52
N PHE A 164 -4.81 -4.22 10.34
CA PHE A 164 -6.16 -4.42 9.81
C PHE A 164 -6.41 -5.92 9.59
N PRO A 165 -7.13 -6.59 10.49
CA PRO A 165 -7.36 -8.04 10.35
C PRO A 165 -8.12 -8.38 9.06
N ARG A 166 -8.87 -7.42 8.52
CA ARG A 166 -9.54 -7.44 7.22
C ARG A 166 -9.49 -6.04 6.60
N GLY A 167 -9.60 -5.95 5.29
CA GLY A 167 -9.57 -4.67 4.59
C GLY A 167 -9.06 -4.82 3.17
N TYR A 168 -8.39 -3.80 2.68
CA TYR A 168 -7.92 -3.70 1.30
C TYR A 168 -6.47 -3.26 1.25
N ILE A 169 -5.74 -3.70 0.23
CA ILE A 169 -4.35 -3.37 0.04
C ILE A 169 -4.06 -3.04 -1.43
N ILE A 170 -3.23 -2.03 -1.64
CA ILE A 170 -2.58 -1.71 -2.90
C ILE A 170 -1.07 -1.72 -2.65
N VAL A 171 -0.34 -2.47 -3.46
CA VAL A 171 1.11 -2.48 -3.52
C VAL A 171 1.56 -1.77 -4.79
N MET A 172 2.46 -0.81 -4.64
CA MET A 172 2.98 0.03 -5.73
C MET A 172 4.49 0.22 -5.60
N THR A 173 5.14 0.59 -6.69
CA THR A 173 6.58 0.91 -6.67
C THR A 173 6.86 2.03 -5.69
N LYS A 174 7.93 1.90 -4.90
CA LYS A 174 8.44 3.03 -4.14
C LYS A 174 9.12 3.99 -5.11
N VAL A 175 8.83 5.27 -4.95
CA VAL A 175 9.47 6.34 -5.73
C VAL A 175 10.27 7.20 -4.78
N ASP A 176 11.45 7.60 -5.21
CA ASP A 176 12.35 8.47 -4.45
C ASP A 176 11.90 9.94 -4.59
N GLY A 177 12.38 10.77 -3.67
CA GLY A 177 12.09 12.20 -3.65
C GLY A 177 11.45 12.69 -2.36
N GLU A 178 11.57 13.98 -2.13
CA GLU A 178 10.97 14.66 -0.99
C GLU A 178 9.67 15.35 -1.40
N ARG A 179 8.70 15.43 -0.48
CA ARG A 179 7.45 16.14 -0.71
C ARG A 179 7.70 17.58 -1.13
N LEU A 180 7.01 18.04 -2.16
CA LEU A 180 7.23 19.33 -2.78
C LEU A 180 7.00 20.47 -1.79
N ASP A 181 6.00 20.37 -0.91
CA ASP A 181 5.68 21.38 0.10
C ASP A 181 6.83 21.69 1.07
N LYS A 182 7.70 20.71 1.34
CA LYS A 182 8.85 20.86 2.25
C LYS A 182 10.03 21.58 1.60
N GLN A 183 10.18 21.47 0.28
CA GLN A 183 11.34 22.00 -0.43
C GLN A 183 11.02 23.16 -1.36
N TRP A 184 9.75 23.43 -1.67
CA TRP A 184 9.33 24.40 -2.69
C TRP A 184 10.01 25.77 -2.55
N ASN A 185 10.09 26.31 -1.33
CA ASN A 185 10.66 27.65 -1.10
C ASN A 185 12.17 27.73 -1.37
N GLN A 186 12.87 26.60 -1.34
CA GLN A 186 14.32 26.52 -1.55
C GLN A 186 14.71 26.26 -3.01
N LEU A 187 13.73 25.90 -3.86
CA LEU A 187 13.98 25.59 -5.27
C LEU A 187 14.16 26.87 -6.10
N SER A 188 15.06 26.81 -7.09
CA SER A 188 15.29 27.88 -8.04
C SER A 188 14.10 28.05 -9.01
N GLY A 189 14.01 29.21 -9.66
CA GLY A 189 12.93 29.52 -10.60
C GLY A 189 12.84 28.52 -11.76
N SER A 190 13.98 28.11 -12.32
CA SER A 190 14.03 27.14 -13.42
C SER A 190 13.54 25.75 -12.99
N VAL A 191 13.89 25.30 -11.78
CA VAL A 191 13.40 24.01 -11.25
C VAL A 191 11.90 24.06 -10.98
N LYS A 192 11.39 25.17 -10.42
CA LYS A 192 9.95 25.35 -10.23
C LYS A 192 9.18 25.28 -11.55
N GLU A 193 9.73 25.85 -12.61
CA GLU A 193 9.11 25.82 -13.93
C GLU A 193 9.13 24.41 -14.54
N HIS A 194 10.25 23.70 -14.43
CA HIS A 194 10.33 22.27 -14.79
C HIS A 194 9.25 21.45 -14.07
N ILE A 195 9.12 21.61 -12.76
CA ILE A 195 8.12 20.89 -11.96
C ILE A 195 6.69 21.20 -12.42
N ARG A 196 6.38 22.47 -12.72
CA ARG A 196 5.07 22.83 -13.29
C ARG A 196 4.79 22.13 -14.60
N LEU A 197 5.76 22.10 -15.51
CA LEU A 197 5.62 21.46 -16.82
C LEU A 197 5.41 19.94 -16.68
N GLU A 198 6.14 19.28 -15.77
CA GLU A 198 5.98 17.85 -15.53
C GLU A 198 4.62 17.51 -14.92
N ILE A 199 4.17 18.28 -13.92
CA ILE A 199 2.83 18.11 -13.34
C ILE A 199 1.75 18.35 -14.38
N TYR A 200 1.93 19.36 -15.23
CA TYR A 200 0.98 19.65 -16.31
C TYR A 200 0.86 18.47 -17.30
N LYS A 201 1.98 17.82 -17.64
CA LYS A 201 1.97 16.60 -18.45
C LYS A 201 1.26 15.46 -17.72
N ALA A 202 1.49 15.28 -16.42
CA ALA A 202 0.82 14.28 -15.60
C ALA A 202 -0.70 14.48 -15.57
N ILE A 203 -1.17 15.71 -15.36
CA ILE A 203 -2.61 16.06 -15.40
C ILE A 203 -3.22 15.73 -16.76
N LYS A 204 -2.52 16.01 -17.86
CA LYS A 204 -3.01 15.61 -19.20
C LYS A 204 -3.21 14.10 -19.34
N VAL A 205 -2.39 13.28 -18.70
CA VAL A 205 -2.57 11.82 -18.66
C VAL A 205 -3.83 11.47 -17.86
N LEU A 206 -4.01 12.07 -16.68
CA LEU A 206 -5.20 11.85 -15.84
C LEU A 206 -6.49 12.26 -16.55
N ARG A 207 -6.46 13.36 -17.33
CA ARG A 207 -7.59 13.79 -18.16
C ARG A 207 -7.92 12.83 -19.28
N ARG A 208 -6.91 12.26 -19.94
CA ARG A 208 -7.14 11.19 -20.92
C ARG A 208 -7.74 9.95 -20.26
N ALA A 209 -7.47 9.71 -18.98
CA ALA A 209 -8.10 8.67 -18.16
C ALA A 209 -9.49 9.09 -17.62
N SER A 210 -10.01 10.23 -18.04
CA SER A 210 -11.31 10.78 -17.61
C SER A 210 -11.41 10.96 -16.09
N THR A 211 -10.31 11.37 -15.46
CA THR A 211 -10.22 11.58 -14.00
C THR A 211 -9.66 12.95 -13.62
N ILE A 212 -10.08 13.45 -12.46
CA ILE A 212 -9.65 14.69 -11.82
C ILE A 212 -9.21 14.37 -10.39
N VAL A 213 -8.07 14.92 -9.97
CA VAL A 213 -7.55 14.75 -8.61
C VAL A 213 -8.03 15.90 -7.73
N ILE A 214 -8.92 15.60 -6.79
CA ILE A 214 -9.48 16.62 -5.89
C ILE A 214 -8.43 17.06 -4.86
N ASP A 215 -7.70 16.11 -4.28
CA ASP A 215 -6.63 16.39 -3.32
C ASP A 215 -5.26 16.40 -4.00
N SER A 216 -5.04 17.38 -4.87
CA SER A 216 -3.83 17.46 -5.71
C SER A 216 -2.68 18.23 -5.06
N GLY A 217 -2.82 18.78 -3.85
CA GLY A 217 -1.85 19.74 -3.28
C GLY A 217 -0.39 19.27 -3.22
N MET A 218 0.56 20.21 -3.04
CA MET A 218 2.02 19.94 -3.05
C MET A 218 2.49 18.80 -2.12
N HIS A 219 1.73 18.48 -1.08
CA HIS A 219 2.03 17.37 -0.17
C HIS A 219 1.88 15.98 -0.82
N ASN A 220 1.17 15.90 -1.95
CA ASN A 220 0.94 14.72 -2.78
C ASN A 220 1.83 14.70 -4.03
N VAL A 221 2.85 15.56 -4.08
CA VAL A 221 3.86 15.59 -5.15
C VAL A 221 5.23 15.34 -4.55
N LEU A 222 5.97 14.39 -5.11
CA LEU A 222 7.36 14.11 -4.77
C LEU A 222 8.26 14.69 -5.86
N TYR A 223 9.36 15.32 -5.44
CA TYR A 223 10.41 15.78 -6.33
C TYR A 223 11.76 15.25 -5.86
N ASP A 224 12.44 14.54 -6.74
CA ASP A 224 13.79 14.07 -6.52
C ASP A 224 14.80 15.00 -7.19
N ARG A 225 15.72 15.55 -6.40
CA ARG A 225 16.76 16.48 -6.88
C ARG A 225 17.86 15.77 -7.65
N GLU A 226 18.11 14.49 -7.38
CA GLU A 226 19.20 13.74 -8.02
C GLU A 226 18.84 13.38 -9.46
N THR A 227 17.63 12.84 -9.66
CA THR A 227 17.14 12.44 -10.99
C THR A 227 16.34 13.52 -11.70
N ASN A 228 15.99 14.61 -11.02
CA ASN A 228 15.09 15.66 -11.49
C ASN A 228 13.67 15.13 -11.84
N ALA A 229 13.28 13.99 -11.25
CA ALA A 229 11.98 13.36 -11.45
C ALA A 229 10.88 14.01 -10.59
N VAL A 230 9.69 14.10 -11.17
CA VAL A 230 8.49 14.64 -10.51
C VAL A 230 7.40 13.58 -10.54
N THR A 231 6.87 13.23 -9.38
CA THR A 231 5.90 12.14 -9.26
C THR A 231 4.70 12.59 -8.44
N MET A 232 3.51 12.45 -9.02
CA MET A 232 2.24 12.62 -8.31
C MET A 232 1.85 11.32 -7.63
N VAL A 233 1.40 11.41 -6.38
CA VAL A 233 0.99 10.27 -5.56
C VAL A 233 -0.35 10.54 -4.90
N HIS A 234 -0.97 9.50 -4.35
CA HIS A 234 -2.18 9.57 -3.51
C HIS A 234 -3.46 10.01 -4.27
N PHE A 235 -4.10 9.04 -4.92
CA PHE A 235 -5.32 9.25 -5.71
C PHE A 235 -6.60 8.77 -5.00
N GLU A 236 -6.71 9.01 -3.70
CA GLU A 236 -7.86 8.56 -2.90
C GLU A 236 -9.11 9.40 -3.05
N LEU A 237 -8.99 10.59 -3.63
CA LEU A 237 -10.10 11.53 -3.85
C LEU A 237 -10.07 11.97 -5.30
N MET A 238 -10.88 11.27 -6.10
CA MET A 238 -10.93 11.44 -7.54
C MET A 238 -12.36 11.72 -7.98
N GLN A 239 -12.51 12.54 -9.01
CA GLN A 239 -13.79 12.80 -9.66
C GLN A 239 -13.72 12.41 -11.13
N ALA A 240 -14.85 12.00 -11.70
CA ALA A 240 -14.96 11.81 -13.14
C ALA A 240 -14.75 13.15 -13.86
N CYS A 241 -14.09 13.12 -15.01
CA CYS A 241 -13.97 14.30 -15.85
C CYS A 241 -15.30 14.55 -16.58
N GLU A 242 -15.86 15.74 -16.39
CA GLU A 242 -17.01 16.25 -17.12
C GLU A 242 -16.53 17.17 -18.27
N GLU A 243 -17.38 17.50 -19.24
CA GLU A 243 -16.99 18.25 -20.44
C GLU A 243 -16.36 19.63 -20.11
N ASP A 244 -16.80 20.25 -19.02
CA ASP A 244 -16.32 21.53 -18.51
C ASP A 244 -14.95 21.44 -17.80
N THR A 245 -14.55 20.24 -17.40
CA THR A 245 -13.33 19.97 -16.63
C THR A 245 -12.25 19.25 -17.45
N MET A 246 -12.51 19.00 -18.74
CA MET A 246 -11.55 18.41 -19.68
C MET A 246 -10.31 19.29 -19.93
N SER A 247 -10.40 20.59 -19.63
CA SER A 247 -9.23 21.47 -19.67
C SER A 247 -8.24 21.12 -18.54
N PRO A 248 -6.95 20.91 -18.84
CA PRO A 248 -5.93 20.63 -17.83
C PRO A 248 -5.57 21.84 -16.96
N ASP A 249 -6.08 23.04 -17.28
CA ASP A 249 -5.55 24.29 -16.74
C ASP A 249 -6.09 24.68 -15.34
N GLU A 250 -7.16 24.07 -14.80
CA GLU A 250 -7.91 24.79 -13.75
C GLU A 250 -8.02 24.19 -12.34
N PRO A 251 -8.31 22.90 -12.05
CA PRO A 251 -8.42 22.49 -10.64
C PRO A 251 -7.08 22.10 -10.01
N GLU A 252 -6.32 21.17 -10.60
CA GLU A 252 -5.13 20.62 -9.94
C GLU A 252 -3.95 21.60 -9.94
N MET A 253 -3.68 22.27 -11.06
CA MET A 253 -2.60 23.26 -11.13
C MET A 253 -2.83 24.38 -10.12
N PHE A 254 -4.08 24.82 -9.97
CA PHE A 254 -4.47 25.82 -8.98
C PHE A 254 -4.36 25.28 -7.54
N SER A 255 -4.82 24.06 -7.29
CA SER A 255 -4.72 23.41 -5.97
C SER A 255 -3.26 23.22 -5.53
N ILE A 256 -2.37 22.88 -6.46
CA ILE A 256 -0.94 22.68 -6.19
C ILE A 256 -0.23 24.01 -5.96
N PHE A 257 -0.39 24.98 -6.85
CA PHE A 257 0.47 26.17 -6.90
C PHE A 257 -0.21 27.46 -6.44
N GLY A 258 -1.52 27.45 -6.23
CA GLY A 258 -2.32 28.66 -6.01
C GLY A 258 -2.51 29.48 -7.30
N HIS A 259 -2.76 30.79 -7.16
CA HIS A 259 -2.90 31.69 -8.29
C HIS A 259 -1.62 31.73 -9.14
N TYR A 260 -1.77 31.50 -10.45
CA TYR A 260 -0.74 31.83 -11.43
C TYR A 260 -0.51 33.34 -11.47
N PRO A 261 0.73 33.83 -11.33
CA PRO A 261 1.11 35.07 -11.96
C PRO A 261 1.32 34.79 -13.46
N TRP A 262 0.25 34.87 -14.25
CA TRP A 262 0.44 35.11 -15.69
C TRP A 262 0.97 36.53 -15.86
N SER A 263 2.29 36.68 -15.83
CA SER A 263 3.00 37.83 -16.41
C SER A 263 4.49 37.54 -16.57
N VAL A 264 4.82 36.57 -17.41
CA VAL A 264 6.06 36.68 -18.19
C VAL A 264 5.66 37.00 -19.62
N GLN A 265 5.41 38.28 -19.88
CA GLN A 265 5.64 38.79 -21.22
C GLN A 265 7.10 38.52 -21.53
N VAL A 266 7.36 37.50 -22.34
CA VAL A 266 8.62 37.44 -23.08
C VAL A 266 8.60 38.65 -23.99
N ARG A 267 9.20 39.76 -23.51
CA ARG A 267 9.64 40.82 -24.41
C ARG A 267 10.66 40.17 -25.33
N HIS A 268 10.26 39.96 -26.58
CA HIS A 268 11.23 39.93 -27.65
C HIS A 268 11.83 41.33 -27.73
N GLU A 269 12.95 41.55 -27.03
CA GLU A 269 13.87 42.62 -27.37
C GLU A 269 14.88 42.07 -28.37
N GLY A 270 14.96 42.75 -29.53
CA GLY A 270 15.99 42.59 -30.56
C GLY A 270 15.47 41.94 -31.85
N GLY A 271 15.46 42.59 -33.02
CA GLY A 271 15.96 43.92 -33.41
C GLY A 271 15.55 44.22 -34.85
#